data_AF-A0A3A5IZG5-F1
#
_entry.id   AF-A0A3A5IZG5-F1
#
_cell.length_a   1.000
_cell.length_b   1.000
_cell.length_c   1.000
_cell.angle_alpha   90.00
_cell.angle_beta   90.00
_cell.angle_gamma   90.00
#
_symmetry.space_group_name_H-M   'P 1'
#
loop_
_entity.id
_entity.type
_entity.pdbx_description
1 polymer ?
#
loop_
_entity_poly.entity_id
_entity_poly.type
_entity_poly.pdbx_seq_one_letter_code
_entity_poly.pdbx_strand_id
1 'polypeptide(L)'
;MYTLSTGNTRTPLEDALDSPFSLLKLVSQSAGGRSYQSRPMARPDLPLGMLGFAVCEMFEMKNTRAIPIEDFMYSKDNYPAIGSVFRLTESDLVAKLERLVNYIPGIFDIRDTAGQHQLYLSEETEAMTFIIEHYENPSKEVAA
;
A
#
# COMPACT_ATOMS: atom_id res chain seq x y z
N MET A 1 9.98 2.72 16.16
CA MET A 1 9.98 1.82 14.98
C MET A 1 9.79 2.63 13.69
N TYR A 2 8.69 3.36 13.49
CA TYR A 2 8.43 4.05 12.20
C TYR A 2 8.94 5.49 12.08
N THR A 3 9.45 6.07 13.16
CA THR A 3 10.04 7.42 13.16
C THR A 3 11.54 7.32 13.08
N LEU A 4 12.16 8.24 12.33
CA LEU A 4 13.61 8.39 12.33
C LEU A 4 14.10 8.69 13.75
N SER A 5 15.15 8.00 14.16
CA SER A 5 15.85 8.24 15.41
C SER A 5 16.72 9.49 15.23
N THR A 6 16.11 10.67 15.38
CA THR A 6 16.88 11.92 15.44
C THR A 6 17.48 12.07 16.83
N GLY A 7 18.80 12.21 16.92
CA GLY A 7 19.46 12.57 18.17
C GLY A 7 18.81 13.81 18.80
N ASN A 8 18.59 13.77 20.12
CA ASN A 8 18.01 14.88 20.88
C ASN A 8 18.86 15.09 22.13
N THR A 9 18.64 16.19 22.87
CA THR A 9 19.32 16.48 24.14
C THR A 9 19.24 15.34 25.17
N ARG A 10 18.29 14.40 25.02
CA ARG A 10 18.09 13.24 25.89
C ARG A 10 18.61 11.91 25.32
N THR A 11 18.98 11.88 24.04
CA THR A 11 19.44 10.66 23.34
C THR A 11 20.62 11.05 22.45
N PRO A 12 21.86 10.77 22.89
CA PRO A 12 23.06 10.92 22.07
C PRO A 12 22.89 10.25 20.71
N LEU A 13 23.54 10.80 19.69
CA LEU A 13 23.44 10.25 18.34
C LEU A 13 24.00 8.82 18.25
N GLU A 14 25.01 8.48 19.05
CA GLU A 14 25.55 7.11 19.16
C GLU A 14 24.54 6.09 19.70
N ASP A 15 23.55 6.55 20.48
CA ASP A 15 22.48 5.70 21.03
C ASP A 15 21.22 5.70 20.13
N ALA A 16 21.21 6.51 19.07
CA ALA A 16 20.10 6.63 18.14
C ALA A 16 20.11 5.45 17.14
N LEU A 17 19.59 4.31 17.57
CA LEU A 17 19.38 3.15 16.70
C LEU A 17 18.08 3.34 15.91
N ASP A 18 18.22 3.46 14.59
CA ASP A 18 17.08 3.51 13.69
C ASP A 18 16.61 2.09 13.34
N SER A 19 15.30 1.90 13.32
CA SER A 19 14.70 0.67 12.79
C SER A 19 14.63 0.78 11.27
N PRO A 20 14.88 -0.29 10.50
CA PRO A 20 14.72 -0.24 9.04
C PRO A 20 13.32 0.21 8.60
N PHE A 21 12.30 0.02 9.44
CA PHE A 21 10.94 0.48 9.20
C PHE A 21 10.76 2.00 9.23
N SER A 22 11.73 2.77 9.75
CA SER A 22 11.68 4.24 9.70
C SER A 22 11.81 4.77 8.26
N LEU A 23 12.42 3.99 7.37
CA LEU A 23 12.48 4.28 5.93
C LEU A 23 11.10 4.30 5.27
N LEU A 24 10.14 3.54 5.81
CA LEU A 24 8.76 3.55 5.31
C LEU A 24 8.04 4.85 5.60
N LYS A 25 8.53 5.71 6.52
CA LYS A 25 7.95 7.03 6.82
C LYS A 25 6.43 6.97 7.07
N LEU A 26 5.95 5.92 7.75
CA LEU A 26 4.52 5.75 8.09
C LEU A 26 4.11 6.68 9.24
N VAL A 27 5.06 7.06 10.09
CA VAL A 27 4.84 8.00 11.21
C VAL A 27 5.92 9.06 11.15
N SER A 28 5.51 10.32 11.29
CA SER A 28 6.41 11.48 11.39
C SER A 28 6.24 12.13 12.76
N GLN A 29 7.32 12.73 13.25
CA GLN A 29 7.30 13.53 14.46
C GLN A 29 7.08 14.99 14.09
N SER A 30 6.19 15.67 14.81
CA SER A 30 5.95 17.10 14.63
C SER A 30 7.13 17.93 15.11
N ALA A 31 7.23 19.18 14.61
CA ALA A 31 8.21 20.14 15.08
C ALA A 31 8.16 20.28 16.62
N GLY A 32 9.32 20.20 17.28
CA GLY A 32 9.45 20.23 18.73
C GLY A 32 9.32 18.88 19.44
N GLY A 33 9.12 17.78 18.71
CA GLY A 33 9.35 16.41 19.20
C GLY A 33 8.26 15.82 20.11
N ARG A 34 7.21 16.59 20.44
CA ARG A 34 6.20 16.20 21.45
C ARG A 34 4.97 15.51 20.90
N SER A 35 4.77 15.51 19.58
CA SER A 35 3.64 14.82 18.96
C SER A 35 4.09 14.02 17.74
N TYR A 36 3.35 12.96 17.45
CA TYR A 36 3.54 12.07 16.33
C TYR A 36 2.28 12.04 15.50
N GLN A 37 2.46 11.87 14.20
CA GLN A 37 1.35 11.82 13.26
C GLN A 37 1.63 10.80 12.18
N SER A 38 0.60 10.05 11.83
CA SER A 38 0.57 9.25 10.62
C SER A 38 -0.39 9.96 9.67
N ARG A 39 0.10 10.54 8.57
CA ARG A 39 -0.75 11.24 7.60
C ARG A 39 -0.79 10.45 6.30
N PRO A 40 -1.95 10.36 5.63
CA PRO A 40 -2.01 9.89 4.25
C PRO A 40 -1.14 10.78 3.36
N MET A 41 -0.38 10.16 2.46
CA MET A 41 0.44 10.87 1.47
C MET A 41 0.67 10.00 0.23
N ALA A 42 1.10 10.61 -0.87
CA ALA A 42 1.54 9.85 -2.04
C ALA A 42 2.83 9.07 -1.71
N ARG A 43 2.89 7.81 -2.14
CA ARG A 43 4.02 6.89 -1.90
C ARG A 43 4.51 6.34 -3.23
N PRO A 44 5.33 7.09 -3.97
CA PRO A 44 5.89 6.62 -5.23
C PRO A 44 6.74 5.35 -5.04
N ASP A 45 7.37 5.20 -3.88
CA ASP A 45 8.27 4.10 -3.55
C ASP A 45 7.54 2.83 -3.07
N LEU A 46 6.20 2.82 -3.02
CA LEU A 46 5.45 1.60 -2.69
C LEU A 46 5.41 0.68 -3.92
N PRO A 47 6.04 -0.51 -3.87
CA PRO A 47 6.11 -1.39 -5.03
C PRO A 47 4.74 -1.95 -5.42
N LEU A 48 4.51 -2.13 -6.73
CA LEU A 48 3.22 -2.64 -7.23
C LEU A 48 3.01 -4.10 -6.85
N GLY A 49 4.06 -4.92 -6.79
CA GLY A 49 3.92 -6.31 -6.33
C GLY A 49 3.49 -6.41 -4.86
N MET A 50 3.98 -5.51 -4.00
CA MET A 50 3.56 -5.46 -2.59
C MET A 50 2.09 -5.03 -2.47
N LEU A 51 1.66 -4.07 -3.30
CA LEU A 51 0.26 -3.68 -3.37
C LEU A 51 -0.62 -4.82 -3.91
N GLY A 52 -0.18 -5.48 -4.97
CA GLY A 52 -0.88 -6.59 -5.61
C GLY A 52 -1.08 -7.77 -4.68
N PHE A 53 -0.06 -8.12 -3.89
CA PHE A 53 -0.15 -9.10 -2.81
C PHE A 53 -1.27 -8.72 -1.84
N ALA A 54 -1.26 -7.50 -1.31
CA ALA A 54 -2.25 -7.05 -0.33
C ALA A 54 -3.68 -7.01 -0.92
N VAL A 55 -3.83 -6.62 -2.18
CA VAL A 55 -5.11 -6.62 -2.90
C VAL A 55 -5.63 -8.05 -3.08
N CYS A 56 -4.77 -8.98 -3.48
CA CYS A 56 -5.12 -10.39 -3.67
C CYS A 56 -5.56 -11.03 -2.35
N GLU A 57 -4.80 -10.83 -1.26
CA GLU A 57 -5.17 -11.27 0.10
C GLU A 57 -6.53 -10.71 0.51
N MET A 58 -6.85 -9.46 0.15
CA MET A 58 -8.13 -8.85 0.46
C MET A 58 -9.30 -9.51 -0.29
N PHE A 59 -9.12 -9.89 -1.56
CA PHE A 59 -10.11 -10.68 -2.30
C PHE A 59 -10.32 -12.06 -1.66
N GLU A 60 -9.25 -12.73 -1.25
CA GLU A 60 -9.32 -14.03 -0.59
C GLU A 60 -10.05 -13.93 0.76
N MET A 61 -9.67 -12.96 1.61
CA MET A 61 -10.31 -12.71 2.90
C MET A 61 -11.80 -12.35 2.79
N LYS A 62 -12.18 -11.59 1.76
CA LYS A 62 -13.59 -11.23 1.49
C LYS A 62 -14.34 -12.33 0.74
N ASN A 63 -13.66 -13.34 0.20
CA ASN A 63 -14.20 -14.40 -0.63
C ASN A 63 -15.14 -13.88 -1.73
N THR A 64 -14.67 -12.89 -2.48
CA THR A 64 -15.41 -12.22 -3.56
C THR A 64 -14.53 -12.02 -4.78
N ARG A 65 -15.14 -11.72 -5.93
CA ARG A 65 -14.43 -11.35 -7.16
C ARG A 65 -14.58 -9.89 -7.55
N ALA A 66 -15.28 -9.10 -6.74
CA ALA A 66 -15.44 -7.67 -6.96
C ALA A 66 -15.40 -6.93 -5.62
N ILE A 67 -14.57 -5.90 -5.53
CA ILE A 67 -14.45 -5.04 -4.35
C ILE A 67 -14.52 -3.57 -4.81
N PRO A 68 -15.42 -2.76 -4.23
CA PRO A 68 -15.44 -1.32 -4.49
C PRO A 68 -14.10 -0.66 -4.17
N ILE A 69 -13.64 0.29 -4.99
CA ILE A 69 -12.37 0.97 -4.75
C ILE A 69 -12.36 1.67 -3.37
N GLU A 70 -13.51 2.17 -2.91
CA GLU A 70 -13.69 2.77 -1.59
C GLU A 70 -13.31 1.82 -0.43
N ASP A 71 -13.56 0.51 -0.56
CA ASP A 71 -13.29 -0.48 0.48
C ASP A 71 -11.78 -0.69 0.66
N PHE A 72 -10.97 -0.47 -0.38
CA PHE A 72 -9.52 -0.48 -0.27
C PHE A 72 -9.00 0.77 0.45
N MET A 73 -9.74 1.88 0.43
CA MET A 73 -9.34 3.12 1.08
C MET A 73 -9.76 3.17 2.56
N TYR A 74 -11.01 2.79 2.82
CA TYR A 74 -11.67 2.94 4.10
C TYR A 74 -12.07 1.58 4.66
N SER A 75 -11.78 1.34 5.94
CA SER A 75 -12.11 0.06 6.56
C SER A 75 -13.62 -0.10 6.63
N LYS A 76 -14.10 -1.24 6.16
CA LYS A 76 -15.50 -1.63 6.12
C LYS A 76 -15.61 -3.09 6.49
N ASP A 77 -16.68 -3.44 7.19
CA ASP A 77 -17.00 -4.83 7.57
C ASP A 77 -15.86 -5.55 8.33
N ASN A 78 -15.09 -4.83 9.16
CA ASN A 78 -13.92 -5.31 9.90
C ASN A 78 -12.74 -5.81 9.05
N TYR A 79 -12.70 -5.51 7.74
CA TYR A 79 -11.55 -5.79 6.90
C TYR A 79 -10.53 -4.64 6.93
N PRO A 80 -9.23 -4.95 6.79
CA PRO A 80 -8.21 -3.92 6.67
C PRO A 80 -8.42 -3.13 5.37
N ALA A 81 -8.20 -1.82 5.44
CA ALA A 81 -8.15 -0.98 4.26
C ALA A 81 -6.69 -0.74 3.86
N ILE A 82 -6.34 -1.16 2.65
CA ILE A 82 -5.00 -1.06 2.07
C ILE A 82 -4.47 0.38 2.08
N GLY A 83 -5.30 1.36 1.72
CA GLY A 83 -4.97 2.78 1.77
C GLY A 83 -4.63 3.25 3.19
N SER A 84 -5.26 2.69 4.21
CA SER A 84 -4.95 2.98 5.61
C SER A 84 -3.70 2.27 6.10
N VAL A 85 -3.45 1.02 5.68
CA VAL A 85 -2.24 0.25 6.01
C VAL A 85 -1.00 0.94 5.46
N PHE A 86 -1.03 1.30 4.17
CA PHE A 86 0.08 1.97 3.52
C PHE A 86 0.06 3.49 3.71
N ARG A 87 -0.96 4.10 4.33
CA ARG A 87 -1.10 5.57 4.47
C ARG A 87 -1.03 6.30 3.12
N LEU A 88 -1.84 5.84 2.17
CA LEU A 88 -2.00 6.42 0.83
C LEU A 88 -3.09 7.49 0.84
N THR A 89 -2.97 8.50 -0.03
CA THR A 89 -4.13 9.31 -0.40
C THR A 89 -5.04 8.52 -1.34
N GLU A 90 -6.31 8.92 -1.46
CA GLU A 90 -7.25 8.31 -2.41
C GLU A 90 -6.70 8.32 -3.85
N SER A 91 -6.21 9.49 -4.29
CA SER A 91 -5.67 9.64 -5.64
C SER A 91 -4.46 8.74 -5.90
N ASP A 92 -3.58 8.55 -4.91
CA ASP A 92 -2.42 7.66 -5.06
C ASP A 92 -2.84 6.18 -5.04
N LEU A 93 -3.83 5.80 -4.23
CA LEU A 93 -4.40 4.45 -4.26
C LEU A 93 -5.00 4.14 -5.63
N VAL A 94 -5.89 5.01 -6.14
CA VAL A 94 -6.55 4.81 -7.44
C VAL A 94 -5.52 4.67 -8.55
N ALA A 95 -4.56 5.60 -8.64
CA ALA A 95 -3.52 5.55 -9.66
C ALA A 95 -2.68 4.26 -9.59
N LYS A 96 -2.39 3.75 -8.38
CA LYS A 96 -1.67 2.48 -8.25
C LYS A 96 -2.52 1.28 -8.62
N LEU A 97 -3.83 1.28 -8.35
CA LEU A 97 -4.73 0.21 -8.77
C LEU A 97 -4.83 0.15 -10.30
N GLU A 98 -4.88 1.31 -10.97
CA GLU A 98 -4.84 1.38 -12.45
C GLU A 98 -3.55 0.81 -13.03
N ARG A 99 -2.41 1.12 -12.40
CA ARG A 99 -1.11 0.55 -12.79
C ARG A 99 -1.04 -0.94 -12.49
N LEU A 100 -1.61 -1.38 -11.37
CA LEU A 100 -1.64 -2.78 -10.94
C LEU A 100 -2.39 -3.69 -11.92
N VAL A 101 -3.47 -3.21 -12.55
CA VAL A 101 -4.18 -3.93 -13.62
C VAL A 101 -3.25 -4.36 -14.76
N ASN A 102 -2.23 -3.54 -15.05
CA ASN A 102 -1.25 -3.79 -16.11
C ASN A 102 0.01 -4.51 -15.61
N TYR A 103 0.18 -4.67 -14.30
CA TYR A 103 1.38 -5.24 -13.70
C TYR A 103 1.49 -6.75 -13.96
N ILE A 104 0.38 -7.47 -13.73
CA ILE A 104 0.18 -8.85 -14.17
C ILE A 104 -1.14 -8.87 -14.97
N PRO A 105 -1.05 -8.74 -16.32
CA PRO A 105 -2.24 -8.65 -17.16
C PRO A 105 -3.17 -9.85 -17.00
N GLY A 106 -4.48 -9.61 -16.99
CA GLY A 106 -5.51 -10.65 -16.92
C GLY A 106 -5.97 -11.00 -15.50
N ILE A 107 -5.22 -10.62 -14.47
CA ILE A 107 -5.61 -10.89 -13.07
C ILE A 107 -6.66 -9.91 -12.58
N PHE A 108 -6.37 -8.61 -12.71
CA PHE A 108 -7.26 -7.55 -12.24
C PHE A 108 -7.87 -6.76 -13.38
N ASP A 109 -9.03 -6.18 -13.13
CA ASP A 109 -9.73 -5.28 -14.05
C ASP A 109 -10.47 -4.20 -13.26
N ILE A 110 -10.53 -2.97 -13.75
CA ILE A 110 -11.31 -1.90 -13.14
C ILE A 110 -12.55 -1.66 -14.00
N ARG A 111 -13.73 -1.76 -13.39
CA ARG A 111 -14.99 -1.49 -14.08
C ARG A 111 -15.82 -0.47 -13.32
N ASP A 112 -16.62 0.26 -14.08
CA ASP A 112 -17.66 1.12 -13.54
C ASP A 112 -18.99 0.36 -13.55
N THR A 113 -19.55 0.14 -12.37
CA THR A 113 -20.86 -0.48 -12.20
C THR A 113 -21.78 0.51 -11.49
N ALA A 114 -22.75 1.05 -12.22
CA ALA A 114 -23.74 2.01 -11.70
C ALA A 114 -23.12 3.27 -11.05
N GLY A 115 -21.99 3.77 -11.58
CA GLY A 115 -21.31 4.96 -11.09
C GLY A 115 -20.35 4.70 -9.93
N GLN A 116 -20.09 3.43 -9.59
CA GLN A 116 -19.09 3.04 -8.60
C GLN A 116 -17.97 2.26 -9.28
N HIS A 117 -16.74 2.77 -9.16
CA HIS A 117 -15.56 2.05 -9.61
C HIS A 117 -15.26 0.88 -8.68
N GLN A 118 -15.09 -0.30 -9.28
CA GLN A 118 -14.79 -1.54 -8.57
C GLN A 118 -13.58 -2.20 -9.22
N LEU A 119 -12.74 -2.80 -8.39
CA LEU A 119 -11.69 -3.70 -8.83
C LEU A 119 -12.28 -5.12 -8.89
N TYR A 120 -12.02 -5.82 -9.98
CA TYR A 120 -12.44 -7.18 -10.21
C TYR A 120 -11.24 -8.12 -10.23
N LEU A 121 -11.41 -9.31 -9.66
CA LEU A 121 -10.53 -10.46 -9.84
C LEU A 121 -11.06 -11.29 -11.01
N SER A 122 -10.41 -11.15 -12.16
CA SER A 122 -10.79 -11.80 -13.42
C SER A 122 -10.36 -13.26 -13.45
N GLU A 123 -9.12 -13.53 -13.05
CA GLU A 123 -8.56 -14.88 -12.93
C GLU A 123 -8.10 -15.13 -11.49
N GLU A 124 -8.25 -16.36 -11.00
CA GLU A 124 -7.74 -16.73 -9.69
C GLU A 124 -6.21 -16.79 -9.73
N THR A 125 -5.57 -16.21 -8.72
CA THR A 125 -4.13 -16.28 -8.51
C THR A 125 -3.84 -16.33 -7.01
N GLU A 126 -2.71 -16.91 -6.65
CA GLU A 126 -2.16 -16.79 -5.31
C GLU A 126 -1.55 -15.40 -5.12
N ALA A 127 -1.70 -14.83 -3.93
CA ALA A 127 -1.14 -13.51 -3.60
C ALA A 127 0.38 -13.47 -3.79
N MET A 128 1.07 -14.59 -3.49
CA MET A 128 2.52 -14.72 -3.60
C MET A 128 3.06 -14.49 -5.02
N THR A 129 2.24 -14.73 -6.05
CA THR A 129 2.61 -14.46 -7.46
C THR A 129 3.07 -13.02 -7.64
N PHE A 130 2.44 -12.05 -6.98
CA PHE A 130 2.82 -10.64 -7.08
C PHE A 130 4.17 -10.32 -6.43
N ILE A 131 4.50 -11.04 -5.34
CA ILE A 131 5.80 -10.89 -4.67
C ILE A 131 6.90 -11.49 -5.54
N ILE A 132 6.66 -12.68 -6.09
CA ILE A 132 7.60 -13.36 -6.99
C ILE A 132 7.87 -12.48 -8.22
N GLU A 133 6.81 -11.99 -8.87
CA GLU A 133 6.93 -11.11 -10.04
C GLU A 133 7.76 -9.85 -9.74
N HIS A 134 7.59 -9.25 -8.56
CA HIS A 134 8.36 -8.08 -8.14
C HIS A 134 9.86 -8.35 -8.01
N TYR A 135 10.23 -9.48 -7.41
CA TYR A 135 11.64 -9.82 -7.20
C TYR A 135 12.31 -10.41 -8.45
N GLU A 136 11.55 -11.06 -9.33
CA GLU A 136 12.09 -11.64 -10.58
C GLU A 136 12.18 -10.61 -11.72
N ASN A 137 11.26 -9.64 -11.78
CA ASN A 137 11.16 -8.66 -12.87
C ASN A 137 11.17 -7.20 -12.37
N PRO A 138 12.24 -6.73 -11.70
CA PRO A 138 12.28 -5.40 -11.06
C PRO A 138 12.14 -4.24 -12.07
N SER A 139 12.44 -4.46 -13.35
CA SER A 139 12.32 -3.46 -14.40
C SER A 139 10.87 -3.12 -14.80
N LYS A 140 9.89 -3.98 -14.50
CA LYS A 140 8.47 -3.70 -14.83
C LYS A 140 7.88 -2.57 -14.00
N GLU A 141 8.43 -2.25 -12.84
CA GLU A 141 7.95 -1.13 -12.00
C GLU A 141 8.25 0.25 -12.59
N VAL A 142 9.29 0.35 -13.42
CA VAL A 142 9.74 1.61 -14.03
C VAL A 142 8.94 1.94 -15.30
N ALA A 143 8.30 0.95 -15.92
CA ALA A 143 7.56 1.08 -17.17
C ALA A 143 6.05 1.22 -17.00
N ALA A 144 5.53 0.96 -15.80
CA ALA A 144 4.11 1.06 -15.43
C ALA A 144 3.79 2.39 -14.75
#